data_AF-A0AAV2QGL6-F1
#
_entry.id   AF-A0AAV2QGL6-F1
#
_cell.length_a   1.000
_cell.length_b   1.000
_cell.length_c   1.000
_cell.angle_alpha   90.00
_cell.angle_beta   90.00
_cell.angle_gamma   90.00
#
_symmetry.space_group_name_H-M   'P 1'
#
loop_
_entity.id
_entity.type
_entity.pdbx_description
1 polymer ?
#
loop_
_entity_poly.entity_id
_entity_poly.type
_entity_poly.pdbx_seq_one_letter_code
_entity_poly.pdbx_strand_id
1 'polypeptide(L)'
;MGNCFHLTGPPTNTLHHHVVNNMSNMSLASGHKVIPLEGEELAHRERDFTGESMGTVRLEPGRWLFPKAYTRFADNVYNFKWRQGDVCIMTWPKCGTTWMQEIIWNMRNNPNLDNPEVNKPLFMKSPFLEFDMIMEGCMNDGSPPPEEHPFQAMCPGADRKDGIMIQMSERLADPRTIKTHLPFSLLSPNILDNAKVVYVARNPKDAVVSYHHHCRLINMHGYKGSFEDFVKYFIEDNLMYGPYWLTLKEAWEKRNHPNVYIMYFEDMKKDIIGQLKKLDAFIGTNLTEKQFENIAEWTSFAAMKAREEQSKGHLNKEVMEKDGGFLRKGVTGDWKNKLTPELESLVDDWTKKNISGLGVEFK
;
A
#
# COMPACT_ATOMS: atom_id res chain seq x y z
N MET A 1 -61.05 18.10 -7.92
CA MET A 1 -60.54 18.96 -6.83
C MET A 1 -59.34 18.21 -6.26
N GLY A 2 -58.11 18.35 -6.78
CA GLY A 2 -57.17 19.47 -6.59
C GLY A 2 -56.36 19.21 -5.30
N ASN A 3 -55.02 19.11 -5.23
CA ASN A 3 -53.95 19.60 -6.09
C ASN A 3 -52.66 18.75 -5.98
N CYS A 4 -51.98 18.60 -7.11
CA CYS A 4 -50.55 18.32 -7.22
C CYS A 4 -49.72 19.50 -6.70
N PHE A 5 -48.60 19.21 -6.03
CA PHE A 5 -47.44 20.10 -5.99
C PHE A 5 -46.24 19.38 -6.62
N HIS A 6 -45.90 19.80 -7.83
CA HIS A 6 -44.58 19.59 -8.43
C HIS A 6 -43.60 20.62 -7.83
N LEU A 7 -42.43 20.16 -7.40
CA LEU A 7 -41.25 21.00 -7.30
C LEU A 7 -40.14 20.34 -8.12
N THR A 8 -39.94 20.89 -9.32
CA THR A 8 -38.78 20.68 -10.18
C THR A 8 -37.81 21.85 -9.96
N GLY A 9 -36.57 21.55 -9.61
CA GLY A 9 -35.47 22.51 -9.57
C GLY A 9 -34.16 21.79 -9.25
N PRO A 10 -33.04 22.07 -9.95
CA PRO A 10 -31.75 21.46 -9.62
C PRO A 10 -31.26 22.02 -8.27
N PRO A 11 -30.54 21.21 -7.45
CA PRO A 11 -30.01 21.70 -6.19
C PRO A 11 -28.97 22.80 -6.46
N THR A 12 -29.26 24.00 -5.97
CA THR A 12 -28.38 25.16 -6.05
C THR A 12 -27.12 24.95 -5.21
N ASN A 13 -25.99 25.14 -5.87
CA ASN A 13 -24.62 24.94 -5.44
C ASN A 13 -24.18 25.96 -4.35
N THR A 14 -24.65 25.82 -3.11
CA THR A 14 -24.27 26.73 -1.99
C THR A 14 -23.78 26.03 -0.72
N LEU A 15 -23.86 24.69 -0.63
CA LEU A 15 -23.29 23.92 0.49
C LEU A 15 -21.83 23.51 0.28
N HIS A 16 -21.29 23.61 -0.94
CA HIS A 16 -19.90 23.25 -1.23
C HIS A 16 -18.89 24.28 -0.70
N HIS A 17 -19.23 25.57 -0.61
CA HIS A 17 -18.24 26.59 -0.22
C HIS A 17 -17.92 26.65 1.28
N HIS A 18 -18.85 26.23 2.17
CA HIS A 18 -18.61 26.33 3.60
C HIS A 18 -17.87 25.12 4.22
N VAL A 19 -17.89 23.96 3.57
CA VAL A 19 -17.15 22.77 4.05
C VAL A 19 -15.69 22.76 3.55
N VAL A 20 -15.42 23.42 2.42
CA VAL A 20 -14.08 23.46 1.80
C VAL A 20 -13.10 24.35 2.59
N ASN A 21 -13.57 25.45 3.18
CA ASN A 21 -12.71 26.39 3.93
C ASN A 21 -12.16 25.87 5.27
N ASN A 22 -12.68 24.76 5.81
CA ASN A 22 -12.20 24.21 7.10
C ASN A 22 -11.10 23.14 6.97
N MET A 23 -10.82 22.64 5.75
CA MET A 23 -9.82 21.59 5.56
C MET A 23 -8.42 22.13 5.25
N SER A 24 -8.32 23.29 4.62
CA SER A 24 -7.04 23.92 4.25
C SER A 24 -6.17 24.34 5.45
N ASN A 25 -6.71 24.30 6.67
CA ASN A 25 -6.02 24.59 7.92
C ASN A 25 -5.83 23.35 8.82
N MET A 26 -6.16 22.15 8.36
CA MET A 26 -5.95 20.94 9.16
C MET A 26 -4.45 20.56 9.13
N SER A 27 -3.82 20.61 10.31
CA SER A 27 -2.49 20.05 10.53
C SER A 27 -2.64 18.69 11.19
N LEU A 28 -1.94 17.69 10.66
CA LEU A 28 -1.87 16.35 11.24
C LEU A 28 -0.82 16.30 12.35
N ALA A 29 -0.87 15.26 13.20
CA ALA A 29 0.15 15.00 14.22
C ALA A 29 1.56 14.83 13.63
N SER A 30 1.65 14.40 12.36
CA SER A 30 2.89 14.34 11.59
C SER A 30 3.45 15.71 11.18
N GLY A 31 2.76 16.81 11.51
CA GLY A 31 3.10 18.17 11.10
C GLY A 31 2.73 18.49 9.64
N HIS A 32 2.20 17.53 8.89
CA HIS A 32 1.79 17.75 7.51
C HIS A 32 0.49 18.54 7.42
N LYS A 33 0.39 19.41 6.43
CA LYS A 33 -0.82 20.15 6.09
C LYS A 33 -1.63 19.37 5.07
N VAL A 34 -2.94 19.33 5.26
CA VAL A 34 -3.89 18.73 4.31
C VAL A 34 -4.30 19.77 3.28
N ILE A 35 -4.00 19.52 2.01
CA ILE A 35 -4.37 20.37 0.87
C ILE A 35 -5.43 19.63 0.04
N PRO A 36 -6.66 20.15 -0.08
CA PRO A 36 -7.67 19.58 -0.97
C PRO A 36 -7.19 19.54 -2.42
N LEU A 37 -7.51 18.46 -3.13
CA LEU A 37 -7.34 18.43 -4.58
C LEU A 37 -8.52 19.18 -5.23
N GLU A 38 -8.25 20.16 -6.09
CA GLU A 38 -9.28 21.02 -6.69
C GLU A 38 -9.02 21.26 -8.18
N GLY A 39 -10.02 21.82 -8.87
CA GLY A 39 -9.89 22.27 -10.25
C GLY A 39 -9.56 21.16 -11.24
N GLU A 40 -8.65 21.46 -12.17
CA GLU A 40 -8.30 20.56 -13.28
C GLU A 40 -7.62 19.27 -12.81
N GLU A 41 -6.80 19.33 -11.75
CA GLU A 41 -6.12 18.13 -11.21
C GLU A 41 -7.15 17.13 -10.67
N LEU A 42 -8.15 17.60 -9.92
CA LEU A 42 -9.25 16.76 -9.44
C LEU A 42 -10.08 16.20 -10.59
N ALA A 43 -10.53 17.07 -11.51
CA ALA A 43 -11.38 16.69 -12.63
C ALA A 43 -10.70 15.67 -13.56
N HIS A 44 -9.39 15.82 -13.78
CA HIS A 44 -8.59 14.89 -14.56
C HIS A 44 -8.60 13.50 -13.91
N ARG A 45 -8.39 13.45 -12.58
CA ARG A 45 -8.34 12.21 -11.81
C ARG A 45 -9.69 11.50 -11.71
N GLU A 46 -10.76 12.22 -11.40
CA GLU A 46 -12.11 11.66 -11.24
C GLU A 46 -12.66 11.04 -12.53
N ARG A 47 -12.19 11.53 -13.69
CA ARG A 47 -12.50 10.91 -14.99
C ARG A 47 -12.00 9.47 -15.08
N ASP A 48 -10.78 9.22 -14.60
CA ASP A 48 -10.09 7.95 -14.82
C ASP A 48 -10.13 7.03 -13.60
N PHE A 49 -10.29 7.54 -12.37
CA PHE A 49 -10.37 6.79 -11.11
C PHE A 49 -11.77 6.84 -10.50
N THR A 50 -12.65 5.92 -10.89
CA THR A 50 -14.07 5.99 -10.49
C THR A 50 -14.37 5.37 -9.12
N GLY A 51 -13.38 4.72 -8.48
CA GLY A 51 -13.56 4.05 -7.18
C GLY A 51 -13.35 4.94 -5.96
N GLU A 52 -12.69 6.09 -6.13
CA GLU A 52 -12.24 6.95 -5.03
C GLU A 52 -13.30 8.00 -4.64
N SER A 53 -14.47 7.50 -4.24
CA SER A 53 -15.70 8.26 -3.98
C SER A 53 -15.63 9.29 -2.85
N MET A 54 -14.65 9.17 -1.96
CA MET A 54 -14.50 10.05 -0.77
C MET A 54 -13.67 11.31 -1.05
N GLY A 55 -13.19 11.49 -2.27
CA GLY A 55 -12.29 12.56 -2.66
C GLY A 55 -10.83 12.29 -2.28
N THR A 56 -9.95 13.18 -2.71
CA THR A 56 -8.49 13.07 -2.51
C THR A 56 -7.86 14.34 -1.96
N VAL A 57 -6.75 14.16 -1.26
CA VAL A 57 -5.98 15.23 -0.64
C VAL A 57 -4.50 15.04 -0.92
N ARG A 58 -3.78 16.16 -0.94
CA ARG A 58 -2.32 16.21 -0.90
C ARG A 58 -1.87 16.51 0.53
N LEU A 59 -0.76 15.92 0.95
CA LEU A 59 -0.09 16.29 2.20
C LEU A 59 1.19 17.06 1.89
N GLU A 60 1.38 18.19 2.55
CA GLU A 60 2.58 19.01 2.45
C GLU A 60 3.34 19.02 3.78
N PRO A 61 4.68 18.89 3.79
CA PRO A 61 5.57 18.79 2.63
C PRO A 61 5.51 17.43 1.93
N GLY A 62 6.01 17.37 0.69
CA GLY A 62 6.20 16.11 -0.05
C GLY A 62 5.11 15.78 -1.06
N ARG A 63 3.99 16.52 -1.07
CA ARG A 63 2.87 16.37 -2.01
C ARG A 63 2.26 14.97 -2.03
N TRP A 64 2.19 14.30 -0.88
CA TRP A 64 1.68 12.92 -0.82
C TRP A 64 0.22 12.83 -1.22
N LEU A 65 -0.15 11.97 -2.17
CA LEU A 65 -1.55 11.79 -2.57
C LEU A 65 -2.23 10.66 -1.79
N PHE A 66 -3.35 10.99 -1.13
CA PHE A 66 -4.17 10.02 -0.40
C PHE A 66 -5.66 10.24 -0.61
N PRO A 67 -6.49 9.20 -0.41
CA PRO A 67 -7.91 9.38 -0.18
C PRO A 67 -8.13 10.32 1.01
N LYS A 68 -9.14 11.18 0.93
CA LYS A 68 -9.49 12.09 2.03
C LYS A 68 -9.72 11.35 3.36
N ALA A 69 -10.20 10.10 3.29
CA ALA A 69 -10.36 9.22 4.45
C ALA A 69 -9.07 9.05 5.28
N TYR A 70 -7.88 9.18 4.67
CA TYR A 70 -6.60 9.11 5.40
C TYR A 70 -6.55 10.10 6.57
N THR A 71 -7.10 11.31 6.39
CA THR A 71 -7.08 12.37 7.41
C THR A 71 -7.73 11.97 8.73
N ARG A 72 -8.63 10.97 8.72
CA ARG A 72 -9.29 10.44 9.91
C ARG A 72 -8.43 9.46 10.70
N PHE A 73 -7.51 8.78 10.02
CA PHE A 73 -6.66 7.74 10.61
C PHE A 73 -5.21 8.18 10.76
N ALA A 74 -4.80 9.28 10.10
CA ALA A 74 -3.42 9.74 10.03
C ALA A 74 -2.77 9.87 11.41
N ASP A 75 -3.48 10.48 12.37
CA ASP A 75 -2.96 10.68 13.72
C ASP A 75 -2.84 9.36 14.49
N ASN A 76 -3.77 8.42 14.30
CA ASN A 76 -3.70 7.09 14.92
C ASN A 76 -2.53 6.27 14.34
N VAL A 77 -2.31 6.35 13.03
CA VAL A 77 -1.16 5.72 12.37
C VAL A 77 0.16 6.34 12.83
N TYR A 78 0.23 7.68 12.91
CA TYR A 78 1.42 8.38 13.36
C TYR A 78 1.76 8.07 14.83
N ASN A 79 0.73 7.91 15.67
CA ASN A 79 0.89 7.59 17.09
C ASN A 79 0.96 6.09 17.41
N PHE A 80 0.90 5.22 16.39
CA PHE A 80 0.91 3.77 16.55
C PHE A 80 2.10 3.31 17.41
N LYS A 81 1.80 2.43 18.38
CA LYS A 81 2.80 1.95 19.35
C LYS A 81 3.55 0.75 18.82
N TRP A 82 4.72 1.02 18.24
CA TRP A 82 5.71 0.01 17.92
C TRP A 82 6.31 -0.61 19.19
N ARG A 83 6.54 -1.91 19.15
CA ARG A 83 7.09 -2.73 20.24
C ARG A 83 8.47 -3.22 19.85
N GLN A 84 9.29 -3.48 20.87
CA GLN A 84 10.56 -4.15 20.68
C GLN A 84 10.38 -5.48 19.97
N GLY A 85 11.15 -5.66 18.89
CA GLY A 85 11.07 -6.85 18.05
C GLY A 85 10.01 -6.79 16.96
N ASP A 86 9.25 -5.70 16.79
CA ASP A 86 8.41 -5.57 15.60
C ASP A 86 9.24 -5.56 14.31
N VAL A 87 8.66 -6.10 13.23
CA VAL A 87 9.19 -5.91 11.88
C VAL A 87 8.14 -5.20 11.03
N CYS A 88 8.50 -4.03 10.53
CA CYS A 88 7.71 -3.24 9.60
C CYS A 88 8.16 -3.53 8.16
N ILE A 89 7.26 -4.01 7.32
CA ILE A 89 7.46 -4.16 5.88
C ILE A 89 6.96 -2.88 5.22
N MET A 90 7.89 -2.10 4.70
CA MET A 90 7.61 -0.83 4.03
C MET A 90 7.89 -0.97 2.54
N THR A 91 6.94 -0.56 1.70
CA THR A 91 7.13 -0.59 0.24
C THR A 91 6.26 0.46 -0.42
N TRP A 92 6.69 1.09 -1.50
CA TRP A 92 5.71 1.67 -2.44
C TRP A 92 4.82 0.54 -3.01
N PRO A 93 3.52 0.76 -3.29
CA PRO A 93 2.63 -0.27 -3.80
C PRO A 93 3.23 -1.13 -4.92
N LYS A 94 2.99 -2.44 -4.86
CA LYS A 94 3.41 -3.40 -5.92
C LYS A 94 4.94 -3.59 -6.08
N CYS A 95 5.72 -3.23 -5.08
CA CYS A 95 7.16 -3.53 -5.02
C CYS A 95 7.50 -4.89 -4.36
N GLY A 96 6.54 -5.80 -4.19
CA GLY A 96 6.78 -7.14 -3.62
C GLY A 96 6.29 -7.35 -2.19
N THR A 97 5.43 -6.47 -1.67
CA THR A 97 4.96 -6.46 -0.29
C THR A 97 4.36 -7.79 0.17
N THR A 98 3.43 -8.36 -0.60
CA THR A 98 2.78 -9.64 -0.25
C THR A 98 3.78 -10.78 -0.15
N TRP A 99 4.77 -10.82 -1.05
CA TRP A 99 5.83 -11.81 -1.01
C TRP A 99 6.68 -11.64 0.26
N MET A 100 7.03 -10.39 0.61
CA MET A 100 7.78 -10.09 1.83
C MET A 100 7.00 -10.40 3.11
N GLN A 101 5.68 -10.15 3.13
CA GLN A 101 4.82 -10.52 4.26
C GLN A 101 4.82 -12.02 4.51
N GLU A 102 4.66 -12.82 3.45
CA GLU A 102 4.74 -14.28 3.56
C GLU A 102 6.16 -14.73 3.96
N ILE A 103 7.22 -14.17 3.39
CA ILE A 103 8.60 -14.50 3.77
C ILE A 103 8.84 -14.24 5.25
N ILE A 104 8.64 -13.01 5.73
CA ILE A 104 9.00 -12.64 7.10
C ILE A 104 8.10 -13.34 8.11
N TRP A 105 6.80 -13.48 7.82
CA TRP A 105 5.92 -14.19 8.73
C TRP A 105 6.32 -15.67 8.87
N ASN A 106 6.65 -16.36 7.77
CA ASN A 106 7.09 -17.76 7.85
C ASN A 106 8.48 -17.90 8.48
N MET A 107 9.43 -16.99 8.21
CA MET A 107 10.73 -16.99 8.88
C MET A 107 10.62 -16.93 10.40
N ARG A 108 9.65 -16.17 10.90
CA ARG A 108 9.51 -15.90 12.34
C ARG A 108 8.59 -16.87 13.06
N ASN A 109 7.52 -17.29 12.40
CA ASN A 109 6.43 -18.03 13.04
C ASN A 109 6.24 -19.44 12.49
N ASN A 110 6.78 -19.76 11.32
CA ASN A 110 6.53 -21.01 10.63
C ASN A 110 7.75 -21.56 9.86
N PRO A 111 8.96 -21.60 10.44
CA PRO A 111 10.15 -21.95 9.69
C PRO A 111 10.16 -23.44 9.26
N ASN A 112 9.39 -24.29 9.95
CA ASN A 112 9.24 -25.71 9.64
C ASN A 112 7.97 -26.04 8.84
N LEU A 113 7.19 -25.03 8.46
CA LEU A 113 5.93 -25.17 7.71
C LEU A 113 4.84 -26.01 8.41
N ASP A 114 4.84 -26.05 9.74
CA ASP A 114 3.94 -26.84 10.60
C ASP A 114 3.02 -25.98 11.48
N ASN A 115 3.14 -24.65 11.45
CA ASN A 115 2.28 -23.74 12.21
C ASN A 115 0.88 -23.64 11.56
N PRO A 116 -0.20 -24.05 12.24
CA PRO A 116 -1.57 -24.02 11.67
C PRO A 116 -2.06 -22.62 11.34
N GLU A 117 -1.47 -21.59 11.97
CA GLU A 117 -1.79 -20.18 11.73
C GLU A 117 -1.42 -19.71 10.31
N VAL A 118 -0.62 -20.48 9.58
CA VAL A 118 -0.23 -20.17 8.19
C VAL A 118 -1.43 -20.02 7.26
N ASN A 119 -2.52 -20.72 7.58
CA ASN A 119 -3.77 -20.73 6.83
C ASN A 119 -4.69 -19.54 7.18
N LYS A 120 -4.34 -18.73 8.19
CA LYS A 120 -5.11 -17.51 8.46
C LYS A 120 -4.96 -16.51 7.31
N PRO A 121 -6.01 -15.70 7.06
CA PRO A 121 -5.92 -14.62 6.10
C PRO A 121 -4.69 -13.73 6.33
N LEU A 122 -4.07 -13.26 5.25
CA LEU A 122 -2.81 -12.51 5.34
C LEU A 122 -2.92 -11.27 6.23
N PHE A 123 -4.07 -10.59 6.24
CA PHE A 123 -4.30 -9.41 7.09
C PHE A 123 -4.29 -9.73 8.59
N MET A 124 -4.51 -10.98 8.99
CA MET A 124 -4.37 -11.43 10.39
C MET A 124 -2.93 -11.82 10.74
N LYS A 125 -2.17 -12.32 9.76
CA LYS A 125 -0.74 -12.69 9.93
C LYS A 125 0.16 -11.46 9.90
N SER A 126 -0.11 -10.56 8.95
CA SER A 126 0.61 -9.32 8.74
C SER A 126 -0.35 -8.20 8.32
N PRO A 127 -0.90 -7.47 9.30
CA PRO A 127 -1.84 -6.38 9.07
C PRO A 127 -1.28 -5.30 8.17
N PHE A 128 -2.15 -4.71 7.35
CA PHE A 128 -1.85 -3.51 6.58
C PHE A 128 -2.32 -2.29 7.37
N LEU A 129 -1.37 -1.57 7.99
CA LEU A 129 -1.61 -0.59 9.05
C LEU A 129 -2.66 0.47 8.66
N GLU A 130 -2.53 1.05 7.46
CA GLU A 130 -3.39 2.13 6.98
C GLU A 130 -4.52 1.65 6.04
N PHE A 131 -4.83 0.36 5.99
CA PHE A 131 -5.84 -0.16 5.05
C PHE A 131 -7.25 0.43 5.26
N ASP A 132 -7.55 0.88 6.49
CA ASP A 132 -8.81 1.53 6.83
C ASP A 132 -9.13 2.73 5.92
N MET A 133 -8.12 3.50 5.51
CA MET A 133 -8.33 4.65 4.62
C MET A 133 -8.79 4.26 3.21
N ILE A 134 -8.46 3.03 2.77
CA ILE A 134 -8.88 2.48 1.48
C ILE A 134 -10.30 1.92 1.60
N MET A 135 -10.61 1.26 2.72
CA MET A 135 -11.90 0.61 2.94
C MET A 135 -13.05 1.56 3.26
N GLU A 136 -12.77 2.72 3.86
CA GLU A 136 -13.81 3.64 4.31
C GLU A 136 -14.72 4.16 3.17
N GLY A 137 -14.18 4.34 1.96
CA GLY A 137 -15.00 4.70 0.79
C GLY A 137 -15.90 3.57 0.27
N CYS A 138 -15.69 2.35 0.74
CA CYS A 138 -16.36 1.13 0.27
C CYS A 138 -17.48 0.64 1.18
N MET A 139 -17.57 1.13 2.43
CA MET A 139 -18.65 0.75 3.36
C MET A 139 -19.92 1.61 3.20
N ASN A 140 -19.99 2.43 2.13
CA ASN A 140 -21.11 3.34 1.87
C ASN A 140 -22.27 2.73 1.05
N ASP A 141 -22.21 1.44 0.68
CA ASP A 141 -23.35 0.78 0.05
C ASP A 141 -24.45 0.36 1.07
N GLY A 142 -24.24 0.67 2.35
CA GLY A 142 -25.16 0.30 3.43
C GLY A 142 -25.11 -1.19 3.79
N SER A 143 -24.21 -1.97 3.20
CA SER A 143 -24.02 -3.36 3.59
C SER A 143 -23.32 -3.42 4.95
N PRO A 144 -23.86 -4.18 5.92
CA PRO A 144 -23.11 -4.46 7.13
C PRO A 144 -21.82 -5.19 6.74
N PRO A 145 -20.66 -4.86 7.34
CA PRO A 145 -19.48 -5.67 7.14
C PRO A 145 -19.83 -7.13 7.52
N PRO A 146 -19.22 -8.13 6.86
CA PRO A 146 -19.54 -9.52 7.11
C PRO A 146 -19.60 -9.80 8.61
N GLU A 147 -20.67 -10.44 9.09
CA GLU A 147 -20.88 -10.76 10.51
C GLU A 147 -19.70 -11.52 11.13
N GLU A 148 -18.81 -12.09 10.31
CA GLU A 148 -17.62 -12.86 10.66
C GLU A 148 -16.30 -12.08 10.61
N HIS A 149 -16.31 -10.73 10.48
CA HIS A 149 -15.04 -9.99 10.52
C HIS A 149 -14.38 -10.15 11.90
N PRO A 150 -13.13 -10.65 12.00
CA PRO A 150 -12.52 -11.06 13.27
C PRO A 150 -12.27 -9.91 14.24
N PHE A 151 -12.44 -8.65 13.78
CA PHE A 151 -12.21 -7.44 14.56
C PHE A 151 -12.93 -7.43 15.91
N GLN A 152 -14.23 -7.73 15.96
CA GLN A 152 -14.97 -7.65 17.23
C GLN A 152 -14.47 -8.70 18.25
N ALA A 153 -14.10 -9.89 17.76
CA ALA A 153 -13.53 -10.94 18.61
C ALA A 153 -12.11 -10.59 19.08
N MET A 154 -11.29 -9.99 18.22
CA MET A 154 -9.91 -9.59 18.54
C MET A 154 -9.83 -8.32 19.40
N CYS A 155 -10.77 -7.40 19.21
CA CYS A 155 -10.81 -6.07 19.81
C CYS A 155 -12.17 -5.83 20.49
N PRO A 156 -12.51 -6.57 21.56
CA PRO A 156 -13.80 -6.42 22.22
C PRO A 156 -13.94 -5.00 22.79
N GLY A 157 -15.03 -4.31 22.44
CA GLY A 157 -15.32 -2.94 22.88
C GLY A 157 -14.62 -1.83 22.09
N ALA A 158 -13.87 -2.16 21.04
CA ALA A 158 -13.20 -1.19 20.17
C ALA A 158 -14.18 -0.46 19.24
N ASP A 159 -13.96 0.84 19.01
CA ASP A 159 -14.67 1.62 17.99
C ASP A 159 -13.99 1.45 16.63
N ARG A 160 -14.74 1.06 15.61
CA ARG A 160 -14.25 0.92 14.23
C ARG A 160 -13.72 2.25 13.66
N LYS A 161 -14.21 3.39 14.18
CA LYS A 161 -13.79 4.72 13.75
C LYS A 161 -12.32 5.02 14.05
N ASP A 162 -11.73 4.31 15.00
CA ASP A 162 -10.32 4.47 15.35
C ASP A 162 -9.37 3.67 14.45
N GLY A 163 -9.92 2.93 13.47
CA GLY A 163 -9.18 2.12 12.51
C GLY A 163 -9.16 0.66 12.94
N ILE A 164 -9.78 -0.21 12.13
CA ILE A 164 -9.87 -1.64 12.37
C ILE A 164 -8.48 -2.27 12.31
N MET A 165 -7.70 -1.97 11.26
CA MET A 165 -6.39 -2.60 11.06
C MET A 165 -5.35 -2.07 12.04
N ILE A 166 -5.46 -0.80 12.43
CA ILE A 166 -4.62 -0.19 13.47
C ILE A 166 -4.81 -0.97 14.78
N GLN A 167 -6.04 -1.08 15.25
CA GLN A 167 -6.37 -1.75 16.52
C GLN A 167 -6.08 -3.26 16.46
N MET A 168 -6.34 -3.94 15.33
CA MET A 168 -5.96 -5.35 15.18
C MET A 168 -4.44 -5.54 15.28
N SER A 169 -3.64 -4.62 14.72
CA SER A 169 -2.18 -4.65 14.83
C SER A 169 -1.70 -4.52 16.27
N GLU A 170 -2.42 -3.76 17.10
CA GLU A 170 -2.15 -3.67 18.55
C GLU A 170 -2.52 -4.94 19.31
N ARG A 171 -3.45 -5.76 18.79
CA ARG A 171 -3.88 -7.01 19.45
C ARG A 171 -3.11 -8.25 19.01
N LEU A 172 -2.25 -8.14 18.00
CA LEU A 172 -1.41 -9.26 17.60
C LEU A 172 -0.43 -9.65 18.71
N ALA A 173 -0.24 -10.96 18.84
CA ALA A 173 0.81 -11.54 19.65
C ALA A 173 2.18 -11.19 19.06
N ASP A 174 3.16 -11.04 19.93
CA ASP A 174 4.54 -10.91 19.50
C ASP A 174 5.06 -12.30 19.05
N PRO A 175 5.96 -12.36 18.06
CA PRO A 175 6.50 -11.23 17.31
C PRO A 175 5.59 -10.69 16.19
N ARG A 176 5.32 -9.37 16.16
CA ARG A 176 4.47 -8.76 15.12
C ARG A 176 5.22 -8.43 13.84
N THR A 177 4.57 -8.69 12.71
CA THR A 177 5.03 -8.29 11.36
C THR A 177 3.96 -7.42 10.72
N ILE A 178 4.22 -6.13 10.53
CA ILE A 178 3.21 -5.15 10.10
C ILE A 178 3.60 -4.61 8.74
N LYS A 179 2.63 -4.49 7.82
CA LYS A 179 2.82 -3.89 6.50
C LYS A 179 2.40 -2.42 6.51
N THR A 180 3.14 -1.60 5.76
CA THR A 180 2.72 -0.26 5.37
C THR A 180 3.24 0.13 3.97
N HIS A 181 2.53 1.04 3.33
CA HIS A 181 2.94 1.78 2.14
C HIS A 181 3.28 3.24 2.45
N LEU A 182 3.10 3.67 3.69
CA LEU A 182 3.46 5.02 4.12
C LEU A 182 5.00 5.21 4.20
N PRO A 183 5.49 6.40 3.86
CA PRO A 183 6.87 6.80 4.08
C PRO A 183 7.16 7.01 5.58
N PHE A 184 8.44 7.14 5.93
CA PHE A 184 8.86 7.39 7.32
C PHE A 184 8.27 8.68 7.90
N SER A 185 8.14 9.73 7.09
CA SER A 185 7.59 11.03 7.47
C SER A 185 6.12 10.99 7.91
N LEU A 186 5.40 9.93 7.56
CA LEU A 186 3.99 9.72 7.92
C LEU A 186 3.79 8.61 8.96
N LEU A 187 4.88 8.07 9.51
CA LEU A 187 4.87 7.07 10.58
C LEU A 187 5.44 7.65 11.87
N SER A 188 5.27 6.88 12.96
CA SER A 188 5.83 7.23 14.26
C SER A 188 7.33 7.57 14.16
N PRO A 189 7.80 8.71 14.71
CA PRO A 189 9.20 9.11 14.62
C PRO A 189 10.13 8.14 15.37
N ASN A 190 9.58 7.39 16.34
CA ASN A 190 10.31 6.44 17.18
C ASN A 190 10.17 4.99 16.68
N ILE A 191 9.70 4.78 15.44
CA ILE A 191 9.59 3.44 14.84
C ILE A 191 10.94 2.71 14.91
N LEU A 192 12.04 3.39 14.62
CA LEU A 192 13.38 2.80 14.58
C LEU A 192 13.98 2.52 15.96
N ASP A 193 13.39 3.03 17.04
CA ASP A 193 13.80 2.70 18.41
C ASP A 193 13.31 1.31 18.83
N ASN A 194 12.22 0.82 18.21
CA ASN A 194 11.50 -0.37 18.64
C ASN A 194 11.39 -1.44 17.55
N ALA A 195 11.28 -1.04 16.29
CA ALA A 195 11.00 -1.92 15.17
C ALA A 195 12.16 -1.94 14.16
N LYS A 196 12.34 -3.09 13.52
CA LYS A 196 13.15 -3.20 12.30
C LYS A 196 12.28 -2.87 11.09
N VAL A 197 12.77 -2.05 10.18
CA VAL A 197 12.09 -1.70 8.93
C VAL A 197 12.78 -2.39 7.76
N VAL A 198 12.03 -3.22 7.03
CA VAL A 198 12.46 -3.81 5.77
C VAL A 198 11.78 -3.05 4.64
N TYR A 199 12.57 -2.25 3.91
CA TYR A 199 12.11 -1.53 2.73
C TYR A 199 12.37 -2.36 1.47
N VAL A 200 11.33 -2.63 0.67
CA VAL A 200 11.49 -3.31 -0.63
C VAL A 200 11.32 -2.31 -1.77
N ALA A 201 12.41 -2.06 -2.48
CA ALA A 201 12.46 -1.30 -3.71
C ALA A 201 12.25 -2.20 -4.93
N ARG A 202 11.78 -1.63 -6.04
CA ARG A 202 11.57 -2.33 -7.31
C ARG A 202 11.75 -1.37 -8.46
N ASN A 203 12.27 -1.83 -9.60
CA ASN A 203 12.39 -1.03 -10.82
C ASN A 203 11.07 -0.25 -11.11
N PRO A 204 11.10 1.09 -11.26
CA PRO A 204 9.89 1.89 -11.45
C PRO A 204 9.10 1.51 -12.71
N LYS A 205 9.78 1.04 -13.77
CA LYS A 205 9.14 0.59 -15.02
C LYS A 205 8.27 -0.65 -14.78
N ASP A 206 8.74 -1.60 -13.97
CA ASP A 206 7.92 -2.77 -13.57
C ASP A 206 6.86 -2.39 -12.52
N ALA A 207 7.18 -1.46 -11.63
CA ALA A 207 6.25 -1.00 -10.60
C ALA A 207 5.00 -0.35 -11.23
N VAL A 208 5.17 0.57 -12.20
CA VAL A 208 4.05 1.25 -12.87
C VAL A 208 3.16 0.28 -13.65
N VAL A 209 3.74 -0.69 -14.35
CA VAL A 209 3.00 -1.75 -15.05
C VAL A 209 2.18 -2.58 -14.07
N SER A 210 2.78 -2.95 -12.94
CA SER A 210 2.10 -3.74 -11.91
C SER A 210 1.03 -2.95 -11.18
N TYR A 211 1.21 -1.64 -11.00
CA TYR A 211 0.26 -0.79 -10.29
C TYR A 211 -0.91 -0.37 -11.19
N HIS A 212 -0.68 -0.19 -12.48
CA HIS A 212 -1.74 -0.02 -13.47
C HIS A 212 -2.72 -1.20 -13.45
N HIS A 213 -2.21 -2.42 -13.53
CA HIS A 213 -3.05 -3.63 -13.42
C HIS A 213 -3.79 -3.67 -12.09
N HIS A 214 -3.13 -3.34 -10.98
CA HIS A 214 -3.76 -3.30 -9.67
C HIS A 214 -4.91 -2.31 -9.58
N CYS A 215 -4.74 -1.08 -10.11
CA CYS A 215 -5.78 -0.06 -10.08
C CYS A 215 -6.99 -0.39 -10.99
N ARG A 216 -6.78 -1.20 -12.03
CA ARG A 216 -7.86 -1.78 -12.85
C ARG A 216 -8.55 -2.95 -12.15
N LEU A 217 -7.77 -3.78 -11.46
CA LEU A 217 -8.25 -4.98 -10.79
C LEU A 217 -9.04 -4.68 -9.52
N ILE A 218 -8.63 -3.70 -8.71
CA ILE A 218 -9.31 -3.38 -7.45
C ILE A 218 -10.39 -2.33 -7.71
N ASN A 219 -11.65 -2.68 -7.44
CA ASN A 219 -12.79 -1.78 -7.67
C ASN A 219 -12.69 -0.47 -6.87
N MET A 220 -11.98 -0.48 -5.74
CA MET A 220 -11.74 0.68 -4.88
C MET A 220 -10.91 1.77 -5.55
N HIS A 221 -10.09 1.42 -6.54
CA HIS A 221 -9.42 2.40 -7.40
C HIS A 221 -10.31 2.72 -8.61
N GLY A 222 -10.86 1.68 -9.24
CA GLY A 222 -11.77 1.82 -10.37
C GLY A 222 -11.12 2.51 -11.57
N TYR A 223 -9.84 2.20 -11.85
CA TYR A 223 -9.13 2.85 -12.95
C TYR A 223 -9.67 2.40 -14.32
N LYS A 224 -10.01 3.36 -15.17
CA LYS A 224 -10.59 3.15 -16.52
C LYS A 224 -9.83 3.85 -17.65
N GLY A 225 -8.79 4.62 -17.32
CA GLY A 225 -7.97 5.33 -18.30
C GLY A 225 -7.03 4.41 -19.10
N SER A 226 -6.28 5.02 -20.02
CA SER A 226 -5.28 4.32 -20.85
C SER A 226 -4.02 3.98 -20.05
N PHE A 227 -3.19 3.04 -20.52
CA PHE A 227 -1.93 2.76 -19.83
C PHE A 227 -0.96 3.94 -19.94
N GLU A 228 -0.99 4.64 -21.07
CA GLU A 228 -0.22 5.85 -21.37
C GLU A 228 -0.53 6.96 -20.35
N ASP A 229 -1.81 7.19 -20.06
CA ASP A 229 -2.22 8.18 -19.06
C ASP A 229 -1.83 7.72 -17.66
N PHE A 230 -1.92 6.42 -17.35
CA PHE A 230 -1.43 5.89 -16.07
C PHE A 230 0.06 6.14 -15.84
N VAL A 231 0.88 6.03 -16.89
CA VAL A 231 2.31 6.37 -16.79
C VAL A 231 2.52 7.86 -16.51
N LYS A 232 1.71 8.75 -17.10
CA LYS A 232 1.77 10.19 -16.78
C LYS A 232 1.39 10.46 -15.33
N TYR A 233 0.29 9.87 -14.84
CA TYR A 233 -0.08 9.97 -13.42
C TYR A 233 1.07 9.53 -12.51
N PHE A 234 1.81 8.47 -12.86
CA PHE A 234 2.92 7.96 -12.07
C PHE A 234 4.09 8.94 -11.97
N ILE A 235 4.54 9.51 -13.10
CA ILE A 235 5.70 10.43 -13.12
C ILE A 235 5.37 11.84 -12.61
N GLU A 236 4.08 12.23 -12.65
CA GLU A 236 3.57 13.48 -12.11
C GLU A 236 3.22 13.38 -10.61
N ASP A 237 3.58 12.25 -9.99
CA ASP A 237 3.31 11.93 -8.59
C ASP A 237 1.81 11.96 -8.24
N ASN A 238 0.93 11.77 -9.20
CA ASN A 238 -0.53 11.87 -9.07
C ASN A 238 -1.21 10.49 -8.93
N LEU A 239 -0.54 9.60 -8.20
CA LEU A 239 -1.04 8.28 -7.82
C LEU A 239 -1.01 8.13 -6.30
N MET A 240 -1.95 7.36 -5.73
CA MET A 240 -2.01 7.14 -4.28
C MET A 240 -0.67 6.59 -3.76
N TYR A 241 -0.24 7.07 -2.59
CA TYR A 241 1.10 6.86 -2.00
C TYR A 241 2.27 7.50 -2.76
N GLY A 242 2.02 8.16 -3.90
CA GLY A 242 3.03 8.98 -4.58
C GLY A 242 3.37 10.23 -3.76
N PRO A 243 4.59 10.80 -3.89
CA PRO A 243 5.62 10.48 -4.90
C PRO A 243 6.36 9.14 -4.72
N TYR A 244 6.54 8.38 -5.80
CA TYR A 244 7.25 7.09 -5.76
C TYR A 244 8.68 7.23 -5.21
N TRP A 245 9.46 8.15 -5.77
CA TRP A 245 10.86 8.30 -5.40
C TRP A 245 11.07 8.85 -4.00
N LEU A 246 10.11 9.62 -3.48
CA LEU A 246 10.25 10.22 -2.15
C LEU A 246 10.18 9.14 -1.06
N THR A 247 9.35 8.11 -1.22
CA THR A 247 9.32 6.98 -0.27
C THR A 247 10.67 6.26 -0.19
N LEU A 248 11.32 6.02 -1.33
CA LEU A 248 12.66 5.44 -1.38
C LEU A 248 13.72 6.39 -0.82
N LYS A 249 13.66 7.69 -1.13
CA LYS A 249 14.63 8.69 -0.63
C LYS A 249 14.64 8.72 0.89
N GLU A 250 13.47 8.75 1.52
CA GLU A 250 13.38 8.74 2.98
C GLU A 250 13.94 7.47 3.62
N ALA A 251 13.73 6.31 2.99
CA ALA A 251 14.34 5.06 3.42
C ALA A 251 15.86 5.09 3.19
N TRP A 252 16.31 5.61 2.05
CA TRP A 252 17.71 5.71 1.67
C TRP A 252 18.50 6.60 2.61
N GLU A 253 17.94 7.73 3.06
CA GLU A 253 18.54 8.59 4.07
C GLU A 253 18.81 7.85 5.39
N LYS A 254 17.98 6.85 5.71
CA LYS A 254 18.08 6.04 6.94
C LYS A 254 18.81 4.71 6.73
N ARG A 255 19.36 4.45 5.54
CA ARG A 255 19.96 3.14 5.16
C ARG A 255 21.09 2.63 6.05
N ASN A 256 21.77 3.52 6.76
CA ASN A 256 22.86 3.18 7.67
C ASN A 256 22.38 2.91 9.11
N HIS A 257 21.09 3.13 9.39
CA HIS A 257 20.51 2.83 10.70
C HIS A 257 20.45 1.30 10.90
N PRO A 258 20.84 0.76 12.07
CA PRO A 258 20.91 -0.69 12.30
C PRO A 258 19.55 -1.40 12.20
N ASN A 259 18.45 -0.65 12.33
CA ASN A 259 17.08 -1.14 12.19
C ASN A 259 16.45 -0.82 10.83
N VAL A 260 17.23 -0.48 9.79
CA VAL A 260 16.74 -0.30 8.41
C VAL A 260 17.47 -1.25 7.48
N TYR A 261 16.71 -2.02 6.70
CA TYR A 261 17.24 -2.87 5.65
C TYR A 261 16.53 -2.59 4.34
N ILE A 262 17.28 -2.14 3.33
CA ILE A 262 16.76 -1.88 1.99
C ILE A 262 17.15 -3.06 1.10
N MET A 263 16.15 -3.66 0.46
CA MET A 263 16.36 -4.73 -0.51
C MET A 263 15.59 -4.48 -1.80
N TYR A 264 15.97 -5.18 -2.86
CA TYR A 264 15.42 -5.03 -4.20
C TYR A 264 14.65 -6.28 -4.61
N PHE A 265 13.45 -6.09 -5.16
CA PHE A 265 12.63 -7.16 -5.72
C PHE A 265 13.41 -7.97 -6.76
N GLU A 266 14.24 -7.30 -7.56
CA GLU A 266 15.07 -7.89 -8.60
C GLU A 266 16.13 -8.83 -8.02
N ASP A 267 16.73 -8.47 -6.88
CA ASP A 267 17.71 -9.30 -6.20
C ASP A 267 17.05 -10.55 -5.59
N MET A 268 15.83 -10.40 -5.04
CA MET A 268 15.03 -11.55 -4.56
C MET A 268 14.67 -12.51 -5.69
N LYS A 269 14.34 -11.98 -6.88
CA LYS A 269 14.06 -12.80 -8.06
C LYS A 269 15.30 -13.50 -8.61
N LYS A 270 16.47 -12.88 -8.49
CA LYS A 270 17.75 -13.42 -8.98
C LYS A 270 18.31 -14.51 -8.07
N ASP A 271 18.28 -14.29 -6.76
CA ASP A 271 18.87 -15.20 -5.75
C ASP A 271 18.08 -15.13 -4.45
N ILE A 272 16.98 -15.88 -4.37
CA ILE A 272 16.11 -15.85 -3.20
C ILE A 272 16.83 -16.37 -1.94
N ILE A 273 17.61 -17.45 -2.03
CA ILE A 273 18.29 -18.03 -0.86
C ILE A 273 19.33 -17.06 -0.30
N GLY A 274 20.13 -16.41 -1.15
CA GLY A 274 21.08 -15.40 -0.70
C GLY A 274 20.40 -14.18 -0.08
N GLN A 275 19.24 -13.75 -0.58
CA GLN A 275 18.48 -12.67 0.05
C GLN A 275 17.86 -13.09 1.39
N LEU A 276 17.34 -14.32 1.51
CA LEU A 276 16.80 -14.82 2.79
C LEU A 276 17.86 -14.87 3.88
N LYS A 277 19.10 -15.28 3.56
CA LYS A 277 20.22 -15.27 4.52
C LYS A 277 20.57 -13.87 5.01
N LYS A 278 20.59 -12.87 4.12
CA LYS A 278 20.83 -11.47 4.50
C LYS A 278 19.69 -10.92 5.36
N LEU A 279 18.45 -11.25 5.00
CA LEU A 279 17.28 -10.86 5.75
C LEU A 279 17.26 -11.51 7.14
N ASP A 280 17.65 -12.77 7.26
CA ASP A 280 17.80 -13.48 8.54
C ASP A 280 18.88 -12.85 9.42
N ALA A 281 20.03 -12.49 8.84
CA ALA A 281 21.09 -11.78 9.57
C ALA A 281 20.61 -10.41 10.09
N PHE A 282 19.73 -9.73 9.34
CA PHE A 282 19.13 -8.47 9.77
C PHE A 282 18.04 -8.68 10.83
N ILE A 283 17.10 -9.61 10.65
CA ILE A 283 15.95 -9.83 11.55
C ILE A 283 16.37 -10.57 12.82
N GLY A 284 17.28 -11.54 12.71
CA GLY A 284 17.82 -12.34 13.82
C GLY A 284 17.01 -13.61 14.11
N THR A 285 16.49 -14.29 13.09
CA THR A 285 15.71 -15.54 13.25
C THR A 285 16.58 -16.80 13.38
N ASN A 286 17.86 -16.74 12.99
CA ASN A 286 18.85 -17.83 13.09
C ASN A 286 18.39 -19.12 12.38
N LEU A 287 17.85 -18.98 11.18
CA LEU A 287 17.34 -20.11 10.41
C LEU A 287 18.45 -21.01 9.84
N THR A 288 18.15 -22.29 9.73
CA THR A 288 18.99 -23.29 9.07
C THR A 288 18.87 -23.23 7.54
N GLU A 289 19.83 -23.82 6.82
CA GLU A 289 19.77 -23.94 5.35
C GLU A 289 18.46 -24.57 4.89
N LYS A 290 18.02 -25.63 5.59
CA LYS A 290 16.79 -26.33 5.22
C LYS A 290 15.54 -25.47 5.40
N GLN A 291 15.52 -24.63 6.44
CA GLN A 291 14.40 -23.70 6.65
C GLN A 291 14.38 -22.60 5.59
N PHE A 292 15.55 -22.13 5.11
CA PHE A 292 15.60 -21.22 3.96
C PHE A 292 15.02 -21.86 2.69
N GLU A 293 15.39 -23.11 2.39
CA GLU A 293 14.83 -23.85 1.24
C GLU A 293 13.31 -23.99 1.36
N ASN A 294 12.82 -24.43 2.52
CA ASN A 294 11.39 -24.60 2.78
C ASN A 294 10.62 -23.28 2.56
N ILE A 295 11.12 -22.17 3.11
CA ILE A 295 10.49 -20.86 2.97
C ILE A 295 10.56 -20.37 1.52
N ALA A 296 11.68 -20.56 0.82
CA ALA A 296 11.81 -20.17 -0.58
C ALA A 296 10.83 -20.94 -1.49
N GLU A 297 10.66 -22.24 -1.26
CA GLU A 297 9.68 -23.06 -1.97
C GLU A 297 8.24 -22.64 -1.63
N TRP A 298 7.94 -22.52 -0.34
CA TRP A 298 6.62 -22.14 0.15
C TRP A 298 6.18 -20.79 -0.39
N THR A 299 7.08 -19.81 -0.41
CA THR A 299 6.81 -18.45 -0.88
C THR A 299 7.14 -18.25 -2.36
N SER A 300 7.42 -19.32 -3.10
CA SER A 300 7.60 -19.22 -4.55
C SER A 300 6.33 -18.70 -5.21
N PHE A 301 6.48 -18.01 -6.35
CA PHE A 301 5.33 -17.45 -7.07
C PHE A 301 4.28 -18.52 -7.42
N ALA A 302 4.72 -19.70 -7.87
CA ALA A 302 3.83 -20.81 -8.20
C ALA A 302 3.05 -21.29 -6.97
N ALA A 303 3.74 -21.50 -5.84
CA ALA A 303 3.11 -21.99 -4.62
C ALA A 303 2.15 -20.96 -4.01
N MET A 304 2.54 -19.68 -3.97
CA MET A 304 1.66 -18.60 -3.51
C MET A 304 0.44 -18.44 -4.40
N LYS A 305 0.60 -18.49 -5.73
CA LYS A 305 -0.51 -18.39 -6.68
C LYS A 305 -1.48 -19.57 -6.57
N ALA A 306 -0.99 -20.77 -6.29
CA ALA A 306 -1.83 -21.95 -6.05
C ALA A 306 -2.69 -21.82 -4.77
N ARG A 307 -2.23 -21.03 -3.79
CA ARG A 307 -2.94 -20.76 -2.53
C ARG A 307 -3.66 -19.41 -2.52
N GLU A 308 -3.71 -18.70 -3.65
CA GLU A 308 -4.34 -17.39 -3.71
C GLU A 308 -5.86 -17.54 -3.50
N GLU A 309 -6.32 -17.18 -2.31
CA GLU A 309 -7.74 -17.03 -2.05
C GLU A 309 -8.25 -15.82 -2.84
N GLN A 310 -9.19 -16.08 -3.76
CA GLN A 310 -9.83 -15.01 -4.50
C GLN A 310 -10.71 -14.20 -3.54
N SER A 311 -10.33 -12.95 -3.24
CA SER A 311 -11.20 -12.06 -2.46
C SER A 311 -12.47 -11.79 -3.27
N LYS A 312 -13.59 -12.40 -2.88
CA LYS A 312 -14.81 -12.41 -3.69
C LYS A 312 -15.55 -11.06 -3.76
N GLY A 313 -15.17 -10.07 -2.93
CA GLY A 313 -15.96 -8.84 -2.73
C GLY A 313 -15.49 -7.57 -3.46
N HIS A 314 -14.21 -7.43 -3.82
CA HIS A 314 -13.66 -6.11 -4.24
C HIS A 314 -12.80 -6.13 -5.52
N LEU A 315 -12.81 -7.24 -6.26
CA LEU A 315 -12.07 -7.39 -7.51
C LEU A 315 -12.98 -7.15 -8.72
N ASN A 316 -12.43 -6.54 -9.76
CA ASN A 316 -13.02 -6.41 -11.07
C ASN A 316 -12.92 -7.77 -11.78
N LYS A 317 -14.07 -8.44 -11.95
CA LYS A 317 -14.15 -9.79 -12.55
C LYS A 317 -13.66 -9.81 -13.99
N GLU A 318 -13.98 -8.80 -14.78
CA GLU A 318 -13.57 -8.71 -16.18
C GLU A 318 -12.05 -8.61 -16.31
N VAL A 319 -11.42 -7.76 -15.49
CA VAL A 319 -9.95 -7.63 -15.47
C VAL A 319 -9.30 -8.91 -14.96
N MET A 320 -9.89 -9.55 -13.95
CA MET A 320 -9.38 -10.82 -13.42
C MET A 320 -9.40 -11.93 -14.47
N GLU A 321 -10.49 -12.08 -15.21
CA GLU A 321 -10.66 -13.09 -16.26
C GLU A 321 -9.73 -12.84 -17.45
N LYS A 322 -9.56 -11.58 -17.87
CA LYS A 322 -8.78 -11.21 -19.05
C LYS A 322 -7.28 -11.08 -18.80
N ASP A 323 -6.91 -10.41 -17.70
CA ASP A 323 -5.55 -9.94 -17.43
C ASP A 323 -4.90 -10.63 -16.21
N GLY A 324 -5.67 -11.46 -15.49
CA GLY A 324 -5.23 -12.23 -14.32
C GLY A 324 -5.52 -11.57 -12.97
N GLY A 325 -5.39 -12.37 -11.90
CA GLY A 325 -5.63 -11.98 -10.51
C GLY A 325 -4.50 -11.15 -9.87
N PHE A 326 -4.56 -11.00 -8.54
CA PHE A 326 -3.67 -10.10 -7.79
C PHE A 326 -2.20 -10.55 -7.86
N LEU A 327 -1.93 -11.86 -7.80
CA LEU A 327 -0.65 -12.48 -8.17
C LEU A 327 -0.57 -12.75 -9.68
N ARG A 328 -0.24 -11.68 -10.44
CA ARG A 328 -0.28 -11.68 -11.91
C ARG A 328 0.82 -12.54 -12.57
N LYS A 329 2.08 -12.07 -12.55
CA LYS A 329 3.23 -12.72 -13.23
C LYS A 329 4.46 -13.01 -12.36
N GLY A 330 4.77 -12.16 -11.37
CA GLY A 330 5.92 -12.37 -10.48
C GLY A 330 7.29 -12.38 -11.16
N VAL A 331 7.47 -11.60 -12.22
CA VAL A 331 8.72 -11.49 -13.01
C VAL A 331 9.28 -10.06 -12.99
N THR A 332 10.55 -9.93 -13.39
CA THR A 332 11.23 -8.66 -13.69
C THR A 332 11.29 -8.45 -15.20
N GLY A 333 11.33 -7.20 -15.64
CA GLY A 333 11.43 -6.83 -17.05
C GLY A 333 10.13 -7.00 -17.85
N ASP A 334 8.97 -7.21 -17.22
CA ASP A 334 7.69 -7.31 -17.94
C ASP A 334 7.32 -5.99 -18.61
N TRP A 335 7.87 -4.89 -18.11
CA TRP A 335 7.73 -3.55 -18.70
C TRP A 335 8.16 -3.49 -20.17
N LYS A 336 9.11 -4.31 -20.62
CA LYS A 336 9.54 -4.37 -22.04
C LYS A 336 8.41 -4.80 -22.98
N ASN A 337 7.41 -5.50 -22.46
CA ASN A 337 6.24 -5.95 -23.22
C ASN A 337 5.07 -4.96 -23.15
N LYS A 338 5.23 -3.83 -22.45
CA LYS A 338 4.13 -2.92 -22.09
C LYS A 338 4.42 -1.46 -22.38
N LEU A 339 5.63 -0.98 -22.08
CA LEU A 339 6.04 0.39 -22.38
C LEU A 339 6.42 0.48 -23.86
N THR A 340 5.92 1.51 -24.54
CA THR A 340 6.47 1.92 -25.83
C THR A 340 7.83 2.60 -25.60
N PRO A 341 8.67 2.75 -26.63
CA PRO A 341 9.95 3.46 -26.51
C PRO A 341 9.80 4.88 -25.94
N GLU A 342 8.71 5.58 -26.27
CA GLU A 342 8.42 6.93 -25.79
C GLU A 342 8.11 6.94 -24.29
N LEU A 343 7.24 6.03 -23.82
CA LEU A 343 6.93 5.90 -22.40
C LEU A 343 8.13 5.43 -21.59
N GLU A 344 8.95 4.53 -22.16
CA GLU A 344 10.19 4.08 -21.53
C GLU A 344 11.14 5.26 -21.29
N SER A 345 11.39 6.08 -22.33
CA SER A 345 12.26 7.25 -22.24
C SER A 345 11.74 8.25 -21.19
N LEU A 346 10.43 8.44 -21.12
CA LEU A 346 9.81 9.33 -20.15
C LEU A 346 10.05 8.87 -18.70
N VAL A 347 9.89 7.57 -18.43
CA VAL A 347 10.18 7.00 -17.10
C VAL A 347 11.69 7.05 -16.80
N ASP A 348 12.56 6.86 -17.79
CA ASP A 348 14.00 6.95 -17.61
C ASP A 348 14.46 8.36 -17.25
N ASP A 349 13.96 9.38 -17.94
CA ASP A 349 14.34 10.76 -17.66
C ASP A 349 13.79 11.24 -16.31
N TRP A 350 12.56 10.85 -15.98
CA TRP A 350 11.99 11.06 -14.64
C TRP A 350 12.82 10.35 -13.55
N THR A 351 13.27 9.11 -13.81
CA THR A 351 14.12 8.34 -12.89
C THR A 351 15.45 9.04 -12.67
N LYS A 352 16.18 9.39 -13.75
CA LYS A 352 17.47 10.10 -13.69
C LYS A 352 17.36 11.39 -12.90
N LYS A 353 16.31 12.19 -13.15
CA LYS A 353 16.06 13.44 -12.40
C LYS A 353 15.89 13.16 -10.91
N ASN A 354 15.14 12.13 -10.54
CA ASN A 354 14.84 11.85 -9.15
C ASN A 354 15.99 11.23 -8.37
N ILE A 355 16.81 10.39 -9.00
CA ILE A 355 17.97 9.76 -8.33
C ILE A 355 19.22 10.64 -8.38
N SER A 356 19.19 11.74 -9.13
CA SER A 356 20.28 12.72 -9.14
C SER A 356 20.60 13.17 -7.71
N GLY A 357 21.87 13.02 -7.31
CA GLY A 357 22.33 13.34 -5.96
C GLY A 357 22.24 12.21 -4.92
N LEU A 358 21.57 11.07 -5.20
CA LEU A 358 21.56 9.94 -4.26
C LEU A 358 22.86 9.11 -4.29
N GLY A 359 23.67 9.28 -5.33
CA GLY A 359 24.88 8.47 -5.54
C GLY A 359 24.58 6.99 -5.78
N VAL A 360 23.37 6.69 -6.27
CA VAL A 360 22.88 5.31 -6.48
C VAL A 360 22.61 5.10 -7.96
N GLU A 361 23.19 4.04 -8.52
CA GLU A 361 22.64 3.41 -9.71
C GLU A 361 21.48 2.51 -9.25
N PHE A 362 20.25 2.96 -9.47
CA PHE A 362 19.06 2.16 -9.16
C PHE A 362 18.94 1.00 -10.16
N LYS A 363 18.62 -0.19 -9.66
CA LYS A 363 18.60 -1.44 -10.44
C LYS A 363 17.38 -1.61 -11.34
#